data_AF-A0A0N0BKA2-F1
#
_entry.id   AF-A0A0N0BKA2-F1
#
_cell.length_a   1.000
_cell.length_b   1.000
_cell.length_c   1.000
_cell.angle_alpha   90.00
_cell.angle_beta   90.00
_cell.angle_gamma   90.00
#
_symmetry.space_group_name_H-M   'P 1'
#
loop_
_entity.id
_entity.type
_entity.pdbx_description
1 polymer ?
#
loop_
_entity_poly.entity_id
_entity_poly.type
_entity_poly.pdbx_seq_one_letter_code
_entity_poly.pdbx_strand_id
1 'polypeptide(L)'
;PVVFIMPVVVIFCVFLFYKDKTDIYQAILSVTLALGFNGVITDVIKLVVGRPRPDFFWRCFPDGQTNPDFKCNGNPVAIKDGKKSFPSGHSSFAFASFGFIALYVAGKLHTFSLVGKGQSWKLCAFVLPICIALLIALSRTCDYHHHWQDVVAGSVIGYFLAYICYRHYYPPLDSQVCHKPYAALTHQIQLENTRNKNEQIKWI
;
A
#
# COMPACT_ATOMS: atom_id res chain seq x y z
N PRO A 1 8.75 -2.99 10.02
CA PRO A 1 10.02 -2.61 9.32
C PRO A 1 10.00 -2.90 7.82
N VAL A 2 9.77 -4.16 7.42
CA VAL A 2 9.81 -4.60 6.01
C VAL A 2 8.87 -3.79 5.10
N VAL A 3 7.62 -3.56 5.53
CA VAL A 3 6.61 -2.81 4.78
C VAL A 3 7.00 -1.35 4.48
N PHE A 4 7.90 -0.75 5.27
CA PHE A 4 8.35 0.63 5.02
C PHE A 4 9.62 0.67 4.17
N ILE A 5 10.49 -0.34 4.32
CA ILE A 5 11.79 -0.37 3.64
C ILE A 5 11.66 -0.88 2.20
N MET A 6 10.82 -1.89 1.95
CA MET A 6 10.73 -2.54 0.64
C MET A 6 10.37 -1.60 -0.52
N PRO A 7 9.38 -0.68 -0.39
CA PRO A 7 9.08 0.24 -1.48
C PRO A 7 10.25 1.14 -1.83
N VAL A 8 10.99 1.63 -0.82
CA VAL A 8 12.16 2.48 -1.03
C VAL A 8 13.25 1.72 -1.78
N VAL A 9 13.49 0.46 -1.41
CA VAL A 9 14.45 -0.41 -2.10
C VAL A 9 14.04 -0.61 -3.57
N VAL A 10 12.78 -0.95 -3.84
CA VAL A 10 12.31 -1.18 -5.21
C VAL A 10 12.39 0.10 -6.05
N ILE A 11 11.93 1.23 -5.51
CA ILE A 11 12.00 2.54 -6.19
C ILE A 11 13.46 2.90 -6.51
N PHE A 12 14.37 2.69 -5.55
CA PHE A 12 15.78 2.96 -5.76
C PHE A 12 16.38 2.04 -6.83
N CYS A 13 16.07 0.74 -6.83
CA CYS A 13 16.47 -0.18 -7.88
C CYS A 13 15.97 0.28 -9.26
N VAL A 14 14.69 0.63 -9.39
CA VAL A 14 14.13 1.17 -10.64
C VAL A 14 14.84 2.46 -11.05
N PHE A 15 15.15 3.36 -10.11
CA PHE A 15 15.94 4.55 -10.40
C PHE A 15 17.33 4.21 -10.93
N LEU A 16 18.00 3.17 -10.43
CA LEU A 16 19.30 2.75 -10.96
C LEU A 16 19.22 2.29 -12.42
N PHE A 17 18.11 1.67 -12.84
CA PHE A 17 17.89 1.21 -14.22
C PHE A 17 17.46 2.34 -15.17
N TYR A 18 16.50 3.17 -14.78
CA TYR A 18 15.91 4.19 -15.67
C TYR A 18 16.54 5.57 -15.55
N LYS A 19 17.22 5.86 -14.43
CA LYS A 19 17.82 7.17 -14.11
C LYS A 19 16.85 8.37 -14.18
N ASP A 20 15.54 8.13 -14.10
CA ASP A 20 14.51 9.16 -14.12
C ASP A 20 14.33 9.76 -12.72
N LYS A 21 14.78 11.01 -12.55
CA LYS A 21 14.65 11.76 -11.30
C LYS A 21 13.21 12.14 -10.98
N THR A 22 12.41 12.45 -12.00
CA THR A 22 11.01 12.85 -11.78
C THR A 22 10.24 11.67 -11.24
N ASP A 23 10.49 10.48 -11.79
CA ASP A 23 9.85 9.26 -11.35
C ASP A 23 10.12 8.91 -9.89
N ILE A 24 11.39 8.94 -9.43
CA ILE A 24 11.73 8.63 -8.04
C ILE A 24 11.03 9.58 -7.06
N TYR A 25 10.97 10.88 -7.35
CA TYR A 25 10.26 11.83 -6.50
C TYR A 25 8.76 11.52 -6.44
N GLN A 26 8.13 11.29 -7.59
CA GLN A 26 6.69 11.01 -7.66
C GLN A 26 6.34 9.65 -7.03
N ALA A 27 7.19 8.64 -7.18
CA ALA A 27 7.04 7.34 -6.52
C ALA A 27 7.13 7.45 -5.00
N ILE A 28 8.13 8.18 -4.47
CA ILE A 28 8.29 8.43 -3.03
C ILE A 28 7.08 9.20 -2.47
N LEU A 29 6.63 10.25 -3.16
CA LEU A 29 5.44 11.00 -2.75
C LEU A 29 4.18 10.12 -2.75
N SER A 30 4.00 9.31 -3.81
CA SER A 30 2.86 8.40 -3.91
C SER A 30 2.83 7.36 -2.80
N VAL A 31 3.96 6.72 -2.49
CA VAL A 31 4.00 5.65 -1.47
C VAL A 31 3.90 6.20 -0.06
N THR A 32 4.55 7.34 0.23
CA THR A 32 4.44 7.97 1.54
C THR A 32 3.02 8.47 1.80
N LEU A 33 2.35 9.02 0.79
CA LEU A 33 0.94 9.38 0.87
C LEU A 33 0.05 8.15 1.14
N ALA A 34 0.25 7.07 0.39
CA ALA A 34 -0.50 5.82 0.57
C ALA A 34 -0.34 5.26 1.99
N LEU A 35 0.90 5.16 2.49
CA LEU A 35 1.19 4.65 3.82
C LEU A 35 0.67 5.57 4.93
N GLY A 36 0.76 6.88 4.74
CA GLY A 36 0.25 7.89 5.68
C GLY A 36 -1.27 7.83 5.81
N PHE A 37 -1.99 7.90 4.68
CA PHE A 37 -3.45 7.76 4.68
C PHE A 37 -3.89 6.40 5.25
N ASN A 38 -3.18 5.34 4.89
CA ASN A 38 -3.46 4.01 5.41
C ASN A 38 -3.33 3.94 6.93
N GLY A 39 -2.25 4.50 7.49
CA GLY A 39 -2.03 4.54 8.92
C GLY A 39 -3.13 5.29 9.66
N VAL A 40 -3.43 6.51 9.22
CA VAL A 40 -4.48 7.35 9.83
C VAL A 40 -5.83 6.66 9.80
N ILE A 41 -6.26 6.18 8.63
CA ILE A 41 -7.59 5.57 8.47
C ILE A 41 -7.69 4.28 9.29
N THR A 42 -6.67 3.41 9.23
CA THR A 42 -6.64 2.15 9.97
C THR A 42 -6.71 2.38 11.48
N ASP A 43 -5.93 3.34 12.00
CA ASP A 43 -5.88 3.60 13.43
C ASP A 43 -7.15 4.27 13.94
N VAL A 44 -7.75 5.18 13.16
CA VAL A 44 -9.06 5.75 13.49
C VAL A 44 -10.12 4.65 13.59
N ILE A 45 -10.21 3.76 12.58
CA ILE A 45 -11.20 2.68 12.61
C ILE A 45 -10.96 1.74 13.80
N LYS A 46 -9.70 1.43 14.14
CA LYS A 46 -9.35 0.63 15.32
C LYS A 46 -9.88 1.22 16.62
N LEU A 47 -9.75 2.54 16.79
CA LEU A 47 -10.21 3.24 17.98
C LEU A 47 -11.73 3.34 18.04
N VAL A 48 -12.39 3.54 16.89
CA VAL A 48 -13.85 3.64 16.79
C VAL A 48 -14.52 2.30 17.05
N VAL A 49 -14.03 1.22 16.43
CA VAL A 49 -14.69 -0.10 16.49
C VAL A 49 -14.41 -0.82 17.80
N GLY A 50 -13.19 -0.72 18.35
CA GLY A 50 -12.89 -1.27 19.68
C GLY A 50 -13.02 -2.80 19.80
N ARG A 51 -13.01 -3.54 18.68
CA ARG A 51 -13.24 -5.00 18.67
C ARG A 51 -12.18 -5.73 19.49
N PRO A 52 -12.57 -6.63 20.42
CA PRO A 52 -11.63 -7.47 21.16
C PRO A 52 -10.94 -8.49 20.22
N ARG A 53 -9.66 -8.75 20.47
CA ARG A 53 -8.88 -9.79 19.79
C ARG A 53 -9.26 -11.20 20.27
N PRO A 54 -8.94 -12.26 19.51
CA PRO A 54 -9.17 -13.64 19.96
C PRO A 54 -8.50 -13.97 21.30
N ASP A 55 -7.35 -13.37 21.57
CA ASP A 55 -6.59 -13.51 22.83
C ASP A 55 -7.01 -12.53 23.94
N PHE A 56 -8.11 -11.78 23.77
CA PHE A 56 -8.52 -10.74 24.71
C PHE A 56 -8.80 -11.27 26.12
N PHE A 57 -9.39 -12.45 26.24
CA PHE A 57 -9.71 -13.05 27.53
C PHE A 57 -8.47 -13.20 28.41
N TRP A 58 -7.40 -13.80 27.87
CA TRP A 58 -6.13 -14.01 28.58
C TRP A 58 -5.37 -12.73 28.88
N ARG A 59 -5.61 -11.66 28.11
CA ARG A 59 -5.09 -10.32 28.44
C ARG A 59 -5.84 -9.68 29.60
N CYS A 60 -7.14 -9.95 29.70
CA CYS A 60 -8.04 -9.41 30.72
C CYS A 60 -7.92 -10.15 32.06
N PHE A 61 -7.81 -11.49 32.01
CA PHE A 61 -7.68 -12.41 33.13
C PHE A 61 -6.46 -13.34 32.94
N PRO A 62 -5.24 -12.90 33.32
CA PRO A 62 -4.02 -13.68 33.12
C PRO A 62 -4.00 -15.01 33.89
N ASP A 63 -4.71 -15.06 35.01
CA ASP A 63 -4.93 -16.23 35.87
C ASP A 63 -6.00 -17.20 35.31
N GLY A 64 -6.67 -16.83 34.21
CA GLY A 64 -7.75 -17.61 33.59
C GLY A 64 -9.02 -17.69 34.43
N GLN A 65 -9.07 -17.00 35.57
CA GLN A 65 -10.19 -16.97 36.49
C GLN A 65 -10.89 -15.62 36.42
N THR A 66 -12.21 -15.64 36.29
CA THR A 66 -13.03 -14.43 36.29
C THR A 66 -13.36 -13.99 37.70
N ASN A 67 -13.43 -12.68 37.93
CA ASN A 67 -14.00 -12.11 39.14
C ASN A 67 -15.52 -11.87 38.98
N PRO A 68 -16.30 -11.79 40.08
CA PRO A 68 -17.75 -11.56 40.01
C PRO A 68 -18.14 -10.27 39.27
N ASP A 69 -17.28 -9.25 39.33
CA ASP A 69 -17.46 -7.94 38.70
C ASP A 69 -17.08 -7.93 37.20
N PHE A 70 -16.50 -9.00 36.66
CA PHE A 70 -15.93 -9.07 35.30
C PHE A 70 -14.97 -7.92 34.94
N LYS A 71 -14.30 -7.34 35.95
CA LYS A 71 -13.30 -6.28 35.75
C LYS A 71 -11.95 -6.90 35.44
N CYS A 72 -11.36 -6.56 34.30
CA CYS A 72 -10.02 -7.02 33.94
C CYS A 72 -9.00 -6.68 35.03
N ASN A 73 -8.19 -7.66 35.43
CA ASN A 73 -7.11 -7.55 36.41
C ASN A 73 -5.71 -7.59 35.76
N GLY A 74 -5.63 -7.83 34.44
CA GLY A 74 -4.39 -7.86 33.68
C GLY A 74 -3.73 -6.49 33.44
N ASN A 75 -2.63 -6.50 32.68
CA ASN A 75 -1.89 -5.27 32.37
C ASN A 75 -2.75 -4.30 31.53
N PRO A 76 -2.97 -3.04 31.97
CA PRO A 76 -3.84 -2.09 31.28
C PRO A 76 -3.40 -1.78 29.84
N VAL A 77 -2.09 -1.84 29.55
CA VAL A 77 -1.57 -1.65 28.19
C VAL A 77 -1.98 -2.82 27.29
N ALA A 78 -1.84 -4.04 27.78
CA ALA A 78 -2.20 -5.25 27.03
C ALA A 78 -3.72 -5.33 26.79
N ILE A 79 -4.51 -4.95 27.79
CA ILE A 79 -5.98 -4.87 27.69
C ILE A 79 -6.39 -3.83 26.65
N LYS A 80 -5.79 -2.63 26.68
CA LYS A 80 -6.07 -1.57 25.70
C LYS A 80 -5.69 -2.00 24.28
N ASP A 81 -4.56 -2.67 24.09
CA ASP A 81 -4.17 -3.24 22.79
C ASP A 81 -5.10 -4.38 22.34
N GLY A 82 -5.58 -5.18 23.30
CA GLY A 82 -6.52 -6.26 23.06
C GLY A 82 -7.87 -5.79 22.50
N LYS A 83 -8.26 -4.52 22.71
CA LYS A 83 -9.46 -3.89 22.12
C LYS A 83 -9.24 -3.31 20.71
N LYS A 84 -8.06 -3.49 20.11
CA LYS A 84 -7.72 -2.92 18.79
C LYS A 84 -7.60 -3.99 17.71
N SER A 85 -8.58 -4.89 17.63
CA SER A 85 -8.55 -6.00 16.67
C SER A 85 -8.90 -5.55 15.25
N PHE A 86 -10.05 -4.90 15.04
CA PHE A 86 -10.54 -4.54 13.71
C PHE A 86 -10.11 -3.12 13.29
N PRO A 87 -9.67 -2.89 12.04
CA PRO A 87 -9.13 -3.86 11.09
C PRO A 87 -7.69 -4.25 11.47
N SER A 88 -7.13 -5.26 10.81
CA SER A 88 -5.73 -5.65 11.02
C SER A 88 -4.78 -4.62 10.43
N GLY A 89 -3.99 -3.97 11.28
CA GLY A 89 -3.00 -2.97 10.84
C GLY A 89 -1.84 -3.58 10.05
N HIS A 90 -1.37 -4.77 10.44
CA HIS A 90 -0.34 -5.49 9.71
C HIS A 90 -0.79 -5.85 8.29
N SER A 91 -2.02 -6.36 8.16
CA SER A 91 -2.61 -6.67 6.85
C SER A 91 -2.74 -5.41 6.00
N SER A 92 -3.28 -4.34 6.60
CA SER A 92 -3.48 -3.04 5.97
C SER A 92 -2.17 -2.44 5.43
N PHE A 93 -1.14 -2.32 6.26
CA PHE A 93 0.17 -1.82 5.83
C PHE A 93 0.87 -2.74 4.82
N ALA A 94 0.70 -4.06 4.92
CA ALA A 94 1.27 -4.99 3.95
C ALA A 94 0.68 -4.79 2.56
N PHE A 95 -0.66 -4.72 2.45
CA PHE A 95 -1.32 -4.48 1.17
C PHE A 95 -1.14 -3.05 0.66
N ALA A 96 -1.02 -2.04 1.53
CA ALA A 96 -0.70 -0.69 1.10
C ALA A 96 0.72 -0.61 0.48
N SER A 97 1.71 -1.20 1.14
CA SER A 97 3.10 -1.19 0.71
C SER A 97 3.34 -2.06 -0.53
N PHE A 98 3.06 -3.36 -0.42
CA PHE A 98 3.33 -4.31 -1.50
C PHE A 98 2.31 -4.20 -2.64
N GLY A 99 1.09 -3.73 -2.37
CA GLY A 99 0.15 -3.34 -3.42
C GLY A 99 0.67 -2.17 -4.24
N PHE A 100 1.23 -1.15 -3.60
CA PHE A 100 1.91 -0.07 -4.32
C PHE A 100 3.09 -0.59 -5.15
N ILE A 101 3.95 -1.45 -4.58
CA ILE A 101 5.08 -2.07 -5.30
C ILE A 101 4.56 -2.83 -6.53
N ALA A 102 3.51 -3.63 -6.38
CA ALA A 102 2.90 -4.37 -7.48
C ALA A 102 2.45 -3.43 -8.60
N LEU A 103 1.65 -2.41 -8.27
CA LEU A 103 1.16 -1.41 -9.24
C LEU A 103 2.31 -0.67 -9.93
N TYR A 104 3.31 -0.24 -9.16
CA TYR A 104 4.47 0.48 -9.68
C TYR A 104 5.30 -0.38 -10.65
N VAL A 105 5.64 -1.61 -10.27
CA VAL A 105 6.35 -2.57 -11.13
C VAL A 105 5.53 -2.90 -12.37
N ALA A 106 4.22 -3.11 -12.22
CA ALA A 106 3.34 -3.40 -13.35
C ALA A 106 3.35 -2.27 -14.39
N GLY A 107 3.32 -1.01 -13.93
CA GLY A 107 3.43 0.17 -14.78
C GLY A 107 4.77 0.25 -15.51
N LYS A 108 5.88 0.02 -14.80
CA LYS A 108 7.24 0.03 -15.39
C LYS A 108 7.45 -1.06 -16.44
N LEU A 109 6.89 -2.25 -16.21
CA LEU A 109 7.02 -3.38 -17.11
C LEU A 109 5.97 -3.40 -18.24
N HIS A 110 5.03 -2.45 -18.26
CA HIS A 110 3.89 -2.47 -19.19
C HIS A 110 3.07 -3.75 -19.11
N THR A 111 2.91 -4.31 -17.89
CA THR A 111 2.36 -5.65 -17.69
C THR A 111 0.95 -5.81 -18.29
N PHE A 112 0.14 -4.77 -18.24
CA PHE A 112 -1.25 -4.78 -18.71
C PHE A 112 -1.50 -3.88 -19.94
N SER A 113 -0.47 -3.18 -20.41
CA SER A 113 -0.54 -2.35 -21.62
C SER A 113 -0.36 -3.21 -22.88
N LEU A 114 -0.94 -2.80 -24.02
CA LEU A 114 -0.87 -3.59 -25.26
C LEU A 114 0.58 -3.92 -25.68
N VAL A 115 1.54 -3.03 -25.40
CA VAL A 115 2.96 -3.23 -25.75
C VAL A 115 3.61 -4.34 -24.92
N GLY A 116 3.16 -4.57 -23.68
CA GLY A 116 3.79 -5.54 -22.78
C GLY A 116 2.94 -6.77 -22.45
N LYS A 117 1.69 -6.84 -22.94
CA LYS A 117 0.74 -7.93 -22.69
C LYS A 117 1.25 -9.25 -23.27
N GLY A 118 0.87 -10.37 -22.62
CA GLY A 118 1.19 -11.73 -23.08
C GLY A 118 2.51 -12.32 -22.57
N GLN A 119 3.26 -11.59 -21.73
CA GLN A 119 4.52 -12.07 -21.16
C GLN A 119 4.36 -12.49 -19.69
N SER A 120 4.32 -13.80 -19.42
CA SER A 120 4.01 -14.35 -18.09
C SER A 120 4.95 -13.87 -16.98
N TRP A 121 6.24 -13.67 -17.26
CA TRP A 121 7.20 -13.22 -16.25
C TRP A 121 6.85 -11.83 -15.67
N LYS A 122 6.25 -10.94 -16.48
CA LYS A 122 5.78 -9.62 -16.01
C LYS A 122 4.59 -9.74 -15.07
N LEU A 123 3.69 -10.68 -15.37
CA LEU A 123 2.58 -11.00 -14.48
C LEU A 123 3.10 -11.59 -13.16
N CYS A 124 4.09 -12.50 -13.21
CA CYS A 124 4.73 -13.01 -11.99
C CYS A 124 5.37 -11.89 -11.16
N ALA A 125 6.04 -10.92 -11.80
CA ALA A 125 6.61 -9.77 -11.12
C ALA A 125 5.56 -8.88 -10.44
N PHE A 126 4.36 -8.75 -11.02
CA PHE A 126 3.21 -8.07 -10.42
C PHE A 126 2.59 -8.85 -9.26
N VAL A 127 2.41 -10.16 -9.42
CA VAL A 127 1.73 -11.03 -8.44
C VAL A 127 2.61 -11.30 -7.20
N LEU A 128 3.93 -11.40 -7.37
CA LEU A 128 4.86 -11.74 -6.28
C LEU A 128 4.74 -10.81 -5.04
N PRO A 129 4.76 -9.47 -5.17
CA PRO A 129 4.51 -8.57 -4.04
C PRO A 129 3.16 -8.81 -3.36
N ILE A 130 2.10 -9.08 -4.14
CA ILE A 130 0.76 -9.37 -3.59
C ILE A 130 0.77 -10.67 -2.78
N CYS A 131 1.47 -11.71 -3.26
CA CYS A 131 1.65 -12.95 -2.51
C CYS A 131 2.40 -12.71 -1.19
N ILE A 132 3.45 -11.88 -1.20
CA ILE A 132 4.18 -11.52 0.03
C ILE A 132 3.25 -10.77 1.01
N ALA A 133 2.43 -9.84 0.52
CA ALA A 133 1.43 -9.15 1.34
C ALA A 133 0.44 -10.13 1.97
N LEU A 134 -0.03 -11.10 1.19
CA LEU A 134 -0.95 -12.14 1.64
C LEU A 134 -0.31 -13.02 2.72
N LEU A 135 0.96 -13.43 2.57
CA LEU A 135 1.66 -14.22 3.60
C LEU A 135 1.79 -13.44 4.91
N ILE A 136 2.12 -12.14 4.84
CA ILE A 136 2.17 -11.28 6.04
C ILE A 136 0.78 -11.17 6.67
N ALA A 137 -0.27 -11.00 5.87
CA ALA A 137 -1.64 -10.91 6.35
C ALA A 137 -2.12 -12.21 7.02
N LEU A 138 -1.89 -13.37 6.40
CA LEU A 138 -2.24 -14.69 6.92
C LEU A 138 -1.48 -15.05 8.20
N SER A 139 -0.23 -14.58 8.37
CA SER A 139 0.49 -14.78 9.64
C SER A 139 -0.28 -14.25 10.85
N ARG A 140 -1.14 -13.23 10.66
CA ARG A 140 -1.90 -12.62 11.75
C ARG A 140 -3.08 -13.47 12.23
N THR A 141 -3.58 -14.39 11.40
CA THR A 141 -4.57 -15.38 11.83
C THR A 141 -3.89 -16.55 12.54
N CYS A 142 -2.72 -16.98 12.07
CA CYS A 142 -1.97 -18.07 12.70
C CYS A 142 -1.53 -17.73 14.13
N ASP A 143 -1.15 -16.48 14.38
CA ASP A 143 -0.73 -15.99 15.70
C ASP A 143 -1.92 -15.65 16.64
N TYR A 144 -3.16 -15.97 16.26
CA TYR A 144 -4.39 -15.65 17.01
C TYR A 144 -4.57 -14.17 17.38
N HIS A 145 -3.89 -13.25 16.70
CA HIS A 145 -3.99 -11.82 16.97
C HIS A 145 -5.22 -11.17 16.33
N HIS A 146 -5.72 -11.74 15.24
CA HIS A 146 -6.82 -11.18 14.46
C HIS A 146 -7.76 -12.27 13.98
N HIS A 147 -9.06 -11.94 13.92
CA HIS A 147 -10.00 -12.75 13.18
C HIS A 147 -9.78 -12.56 11.69
N TRP A 148 -10.17 -13.55 10.89
CA TRP A 148 -10.01 -13.47 9.43
C TRP A 148 -10.72 -12.26 8.82
N GLN A 149 -11.85 -11.79 9.40
CA GLN A 149 -12.54 -10.58 8.90
C GLN A 149 -11.69 -9.32 9.08
N ASP A 150 -10.96 -9.21 10.21
CA ASP A 150 -10.09 -8.08 10.49
C ASP A 150 -8.95 -8.03 9.46
N VAL A 151 -8.43 -9.20 9.07
CA VAL A 151 -7.38 -9.36 8.08
C VAL A 151 -7.87 -8.96 6.69
N VAL A 152 -9.03 -9.48 6.25
CA VAL A 152 -9.63 -9.16 4.96
C VAL A 152 -9.96 -7.68 4.84
N ALA A 153 -10.62 -7.10 5.84
CA ALA A 153 -10.94 -5.67 5.85
C ALA A 153 -9.67 -4.80 5.80
N GLY A 154 -8.65 -5.19 6.57
CA GLY A 154 -7.34 -4.54 6.51
C GLY A 154 -6.72 -4.61 5.11
N SER A 155 -6.70 -5.79 4.47
CA SER A 155 -6.16 -5.98 3.12
C SER A 155 -6.86 -5.08 2.08
N VAL A 156 -8.19 -5.02 2.14
CA VAL A 156 -9.01 -4.21 1.23
C VAL A 156 -8.71 -2.73 1.39
N ILE A 157 -8.69 -2.23 2.63
CA ILE A 157 -8.36 -0.82 2.93
C ILE A 157 -6.97 -0.48 2.39
N GLY A 158 -5.97 -1.31 2.72
CA GLY A 158 -4.59 -1.08 2.30
C GLY A 158 -4.42 -1.06 0.79
N TYR A 159 -4.96 -2.07 0.09
CA TYR A 159 -4.85 -2.14 -1.37
C TYR A 159 -5.61 -1.01 -2.07
N PHE A 160 -6.81 -0.67 -1.58
CA PHE A 160 -7.60 0.43 -2.10
C PHE A 160 -6.86 1.77 -2.00
N LEU A 161 -6.27 2.07 -0.83
CA LEU A 161 -5.52 3.30 -0.62
C LEU A 161 -4.24 3.35 -1.48
N ALA A 162 -3.53 2.23 -1.61
CA ALA A 162 -2.40 2.13 -2.54
C ALA A 162 -2.82 2.39 -3.98
N TYR A 163 -3.95 1.83 -4.41
CA TYR A 163 -4.48 2.03 -5.76
C TYR A 163 -4.82 3.49 -6.02
N ILE A 164 -5.62 4.15 -5.17
CA ILE A 164 -6.01 5.55 -5.41
C ILE A 164 -4.79 6.48 -5.41
N CYS A 165 -3.83 6.28 -4.50
CA CYS A 165 -2.61 7.08 -4.45
C CYS A 165 -1.74 6.83 -5.68
N TYR A 166 -1.56 5.58 -6.09
CA TYR A 166 -0.86 5.26 -7.34
C TYR A 166 -1.52 5.94 -8.54
N ARG A 167 -2.86 5.85 -8.66
CA ARG A 167 -3.63 6.47 -9.76
C ARG A 167 -3.60 8.00 -9.73
N HIS A 168 -3.33 8.60 -8.57
CA HIS A 168 -3.14 10.05 -8.45
C HIS A 168 -1.83 10.51 -9.08
N TYR A 169 -0.76 9.69 -9.01
CA TYR A 169 0.57 10.03 -9.52
C TYR A 169 0.89 9.45 -10.90
N TYR A 170 0.28 8.32 -11.27
CA TYR A 170 0.55 7.56 -12.50
C TYR A 170 -0.72 7.37 -13.34
N PRO A 171 -0.61 7.11 -14.66
CA PRO A 171 -1.71 6.65 -15.52
C PRO A 171 -2.17 5.21 -15.22
N PRO A 172 -3.33 4.78 -15.76
CA PRO A 172 -3.82 3.42 -15.53
C PRO A 172 -2.93 2.40 -16.26
N LEU A 173 -2.90 1.17 -15.75
CA LEU A 173 -1.89 0.16 -16.14
C LEU A 173 -2.05 -0.36 -17.58
N ASP A 174 -3.21 -0.15 -18.19
CA ASP A 174 -3.51 -0.45 -19.59
C ASP A 174 -3.05 0.66 -20.55
N SER A 175 -2.73 1.85 -20.03
CA SER A 175 -2.23 2.97 -20.82
C SER A 175 -0.86 2.67 -21.44
N GLN A 176 -0.60 3.23 -22.62
CA GLN A 176 0.71 3.18 -23.29
C GLN A 176 1.79 3.96 -22.55
N VAL A 177 1.40 4.86 -21.64
CA VAL A 177 2.32 5.72 -20.87
C VAL A 177 2.30 5.39 -19.37
N CYS A 178 1.83 4.19 -18.98
CA CYS A 178 1.74 3.76 -17.58
C CYS A 178 3.06 3.76 -16.81
N HIS A 179 4.20 3.73 -17.52
CA HIS A 179 5.54 3.81 -16.91
C HIS A 179 5.96 5.23 -16.50
N LYS A 180 5.26 6.28 -16.93
CA LYS A 180 5.62 7.67 -16.61
C LYS A 180 4.67 8.27 -15.59
N PRO A 181 5.16 9.07 -14.62
CA PRO A 181 4.29 9.83 -13.75
C PRO A 181 3.63 11.00 -14.50
N TYR A 182 2.48 11.47 -14.02
CA TYR A 182 1.80 12.63 -14.63
C TYR A 182 2.65 13.89 -14.65
N ALA A 183 3.47 14.13 -13.63
CA ALA A 183 4.37 15.28 -13.61
C ALA A 183 5.32 15.30 -14.82
N ALA A 184 5.85 14.14 -15.22
CA ALA A 184 6.69 14.03 -16.42
C ALA A 184 5.87 14.24 -17.71
N LEU A 185 4.67 13.67 -17.79
CA LEU A 185 3.78 13.82 -18.95
C LEU A 185 3.35 15.27 -19.17
N THR A 186 2.94 15.98 -18.11
CA THR A 186 2.55 17.38 -18.17
C THR A 186 3.73 18.26 -18.62
N HIS A 187 4.93 18.00 -18.11
CA HIS A 187 6.13 18.72 -18.54
C HIS A 187 6.42 18.50 -20.03
N GLN A 188 6.27 17.28 -20.54
CA GLN A 188 6.44 16.98 -21.96
C GLN A 188 5.43 17.74 -22.83
N ILE A 189 4.15 17.72 -22.45
CA ILE A 189 3.09 18.46 -23.15
C ILE A 189 3.39 19.96 -23.19
N GLN A 190 3.86 20.53 -22.09
CA GLN A 190 4.17 21.96 -22.01
C GLN A 190 5.36 22.37 -22.89
N LEU A 191 6.39 21.52 -22.97
CA LEU A 191 7.51 21.74 -23.89
C LEU A 191 7.08 21.67 -25.36
N GLU A 192 6.25 20.70 -25.72
CA GLU A 192 5.71 20.56 -27.07
C GLU A 192 4.87 21.78 -27.47
N ASN A 193 3.97 22.23 -26.58
CA ASN A 193 3.18 23.43 -26.81
C ASN A 193 4.05 24.69 -26.99
N THR A 194 5.12 24.82 -26.20
CA THR A 194 6.06 25.95 -26.31
C THR A 194 6.83 25.91 -27.63
N ARG A 195 7.28 24.72 -28.06
CA ARG A 195 7.96 24.54 -29.35
C ARG A 195 7.03 24.90 -30.50
N ASN A 196 5.81 24.39 -30.51
CA ASN A 196 4.83 24.65 -31.56
C ASN A 196 4.49 26.15 -31.65
N LYS A 197 4.36 26.83 -30.52
CA LYS A 197 4.14 28.29 -30.48
C LYS A 197 5.32 29.06 -31.07
N ASN A 198 6.55 28.67 -30.75
CA ASN A 198 7.75 29.31 -31.30
C ASN A 198 7.91 29.05 -32.80
N GLU A 199 7.52 27.87 -33.28
CA GLU A 199 7.47 27.58 -34.72
C GLU A 199 6.44 28.46 -35.42
N GLN A 200 5.23 28.62 -34.87
CA GLN A 200 4.23 29.52 -35.44
C GLN A 200 4.72 30.98 -35.53
N ILE A 201 5.42 31.49 -34.51
CA ILE A 201 5.98 32.85 -34.52
C ILE A 201 7.04 33.01 -35.61
N LYS A 202 7.81 31.97 -35.95
CA LYS A 202 8.83 32.05 -37.02
C LYS A 202 8.26 32.22 -38.43
N TRP A 203 6.98 31.90 -38.63
CA TRP A 203 6.31 31.97 -39.93
C TRP A 203 5.47 33.25 -40.11
N ILE A 204 5.52 34.17 -39.14
CA ILE A 204 4.87 35.50 -39.16
C ILE A 204 5.97 36.55 -39.33
#